data_AF-A0AAX0KWD6-F1
#
_entry.id   AF-A0AAX0KWD6-F1
#
_cell.length_a   1.000
_cell.length_b   1.000
_cell.length_c   1.000
_cell.angle_alpha   90.00
_cell.angle_beta   90.00
_cell.angle_gamma   90.00
#
_symmetry.space_group_name_H-M   'P 1'
#
loop_
_entity.id
_entity.type
_entity.pdbx_description
1 polymer ?
#
loop_
_entity_poly.entity_id
_entity_poly.type
_entity_poly.pdbx_seq_one_letter_code
_entity_poly.pdbx_strand_id
1 'polypeptide(L)'
;MTTPLPPELVSILCNEASAPEDVRTVEALVDLWLADNAEEPEGEEFPWSVLCVFELREYPEVLWTFIRKALTGATTIWQVVMLAAGPLEDLVAEHGAEFIERIEREARHSARFCFALTGVWPQGEEDPTLWARIEKARAAAMDTGLDMGGPLPPK
;
A
#
# COMPACT_ATOMS: atom_id res chain seq x y z
N MET A 1 -9.71 11.42 -13.19
CA MET A 1 -10.20 12.28 -12.09
C MET A 1 -9.15 12.22 -11.01
N THR A 2 -8.76 13.35 -10.43
CA THR A 2 -7.78 13.45 -9.35
C THR A 2 -8.49 13.36 -8.00
N THR A 3 -7.93 12.63 -7.05
CA THR A 3 -8.46 12.50 -5.69
C THR A 3 -7.73 13.48 -4.77
N PRO A 4 -8.40 14.46 -4.14
CA PRO A 4 -7.74 15.39 -3.21
C PRO A 4 -7.26 14.65 -1.96
N LEU A 5 -6.12 15.09 -1.40
CA LEU A 5 -5.67 14.62 -0.09
C LEU A 5 -6.53 15.25 1.03
N PRO A 6 -6.70 14.57 2.18
CA PRO A 6 -7.35 15.14 3.35
C PRO A 6 -6.71 16.48 3.77
N PRO A 7 -7.48 17.55 4.02
CA PRO A 7 -6.93 18.85 4.42
C PRO A 7 -6.08 18.81 5.69
N GLU A 8 -6.46 17.96 6.64
CA GLU A 8 -5.75 17.76 7.91
C GLU A 8 -4.38 17.12 7.68
N LEU A 9 -4.33 16.11 6.80
CA LEU A 9 -3.09 15.49 6.36
C LEU A 9 -2.20 16.52 5.67
N VAL A 10 -2.75 17.30 4.75
CA VAL A 10 -2.02 18.40 4.09
C VAL A 10 -1.48 19.40 5.11
N SER A 11 -2.24 19.73 6.17
CA SER A 11 -1.77 20.63 7.22
C SER A 11 -0.67 20.03 8.10
N ILE A 12 -0.76 18.73 8.43
CA ILE A 12 0.27 18.02 9.20
C ILE A 12 1.57 17.98 8.40
N LEU A 13 1.45 17.63 7.12
CA LEU A 13 2.59 17.41 6.26
C LEU A 13 3.22 18.71 5.74
N CYS A 14 2.45 19.77 5.45
CA CYS A 14 2.99 21.06 5.01
C CYS A 14 3.74 21.85 6.10
N ASN A 15 3.68 21.41 7.37
CA ASN A 15 4.45 22.02 8.46
C ASN A 15 5.85 21.38 8.64
N GLU A 16 6.15 20.29 7.94
CA GLU A 16 7.50 19.73 7.85
C GLU A 16 8.39 20.61 6.97
N ALA A 17 9.63 20.84 7.40
CA ALA A 17 10.55 21.82 6.79
C ALA A 17 10.92 21.53 5.31
N SER A 18 10.52 20.37 4.77
CA SER A 18 10.85 19.90 3.41
C SER A 18 9.64 19.38 2.63
N ALA A 19 8.41 19.72 3.04
CA ALA A 19 7.21 19.24 2.37
C ALA A 19 7.09 19.82 0.94
N PRO A 20 6.92 18.99 -0.11
CA PRO A 20 6.67 19.47 -1.46
C PRO A 20 5.37 20.29 -1.54
N GLU A 21 5.42 21.47 -2.18
CA GLU A 21 4.26 22.39 -2.24
C GLU A 21 3.11 21.87 -3.11
N ASP A 22 3.42 21.00 -4.08
CA ASP A 22 2.56 20.54 -5.18
C ASP A 22 1.85 19.19 -4.91
N VAL A 23 2.23 18.46 -3.85
CA VAL A 23 1.60 17.20 -3.49
C VAL A 23 0.29 17.45 -2.73
N ARG A 24 -0.80 17.64 -3.50
CA ARG A 24 -2.17 17.90 -2.98
C ARG A 24 -3.20 16.84 -3.34
N THR A 25 -2.80 15.84 -4.11
CA THR A 25 -3.68 14.77 -4.60
C THR A 25 -3.05 13.40 -4.36
N VAL A 26 -3.88 12.36 -4.30
CA VAL A 26 -3.41 10.97 -4.21
C VAL A 26 -2.52 10.63 -5.39
N GLU A 27 -2.85 11.10 -6.60
CA GLU A 27 -2.01 10.86 -7.79
C GLU A 27 -0.62 11.49 -7.66
N ALA A 28 -0.53 12.75 -7.23
CA ALA A 28 0.76 13.40 -7.01
C ALA A 28 1.57 12.69 -5.91
N LEU A 29 0.91 12.22 -4.85
CA LEU A 29 1.56 11.44 -3.80
C LEU A 29 2.05 10.08 -4.31
N VAL A 30 1.27 9.41 -5.17
CA VAL A 30 1.67 8.14 -5.79
C VAL A 30 2.91 8.34 -6.65
N ASP A 31 2.94 9.38 -7.49
CA ASP A 31 4.08 9.65 -8.37
C ASP A 31 5.36 9.92 -7.56
N LEU A 32 5.26 10.75 -6.51
CA LEU A 32 6.38 11.02 -5.61
C LEU A 32 6.82 9.77 -4.86
N TRP A 33 5.88 9.03 -4.25
CA TRP A 33 6.19 7.83 -3.47
C TRP A 33 6.86 6.75 -4.32
N LEU A 34 6.41 6.57 -5.56
CA LEU A 34 7.05 5.64 -6.50
C LEU A 34 8.47 6.08 -6.87
N ALA A 35 8.70 7.38 -7.05
CA ALA A 35 10.04 7.91 -7.32
C ALA A 35 10.97 7.73 -6.11
N ASP A 36 10.51 8.08 -4.91
CA ASP A 36 11.25 7.94 -3.65
C ASP A 36 11.60 6.48 -3.34
N ASN A 37 10.74 5.54 -3.72
CA ASN A 37 10.91 4.11 -3.49
C ASN A 37 11.35 3.37 -4.76
N ALA A 38 11.98 4.03 -5.74
CA ALA A 38 12.47 3.34 -6.93
C ALA A 38 13.55 2.29 -6.61
N GLU A 39 14.35 2.55 -5.58
CA GLU A 39 15.43 1.70 -5.08
C GLU A 39 15.28 1.50 -3.57
N GLU A 40 15.81 0.38 -3.06
CA GLU A 40 15.90 0.14 -1.62
C GLU A 40 16.92 1.12 -1.02
N PRO A 41 16.56 1.90 0.02
CA PRO A 41 17.47 2.87 0.60
C PRO A 41 18.60 2.18 1.36
N GLU A 42 19.82 2.73 1.28
CA GLU A 42 20.98 2.23 2.05
C GLU A 42 20.94 2.62 3.55
N GLY A 43 19.93 3.38 4.00
CA GLY A 43 19.82 3.92 5.35
C GLY A 43 18.43 3.75 5.98
N GLU A 44 18.32 4.15 7.26
CA GLU A 44 17.10 3.99 8.07
C GLU A 44 16.13 5.20 7.97
N GLU A 45 16.49 6.24 7.23
CA GLU A 45 15.64 7.42 7.05
C GLU A 45 14.58 7.15 5.99
N PHE A 46 13.31 7.25 6.39
CA PHE A 46 12.19 7.15 5.46
C PHE A 46 11.98 8.48 4.72
N PRO A 47 11.77 8.44 3.39
CA PRO A 47 11.36 9.62 2.64
C PRO A 47 10.06 10.21 3.19
N TRP A 48 9.90 11.52 3.02
CA TRP A 48 8.68 12.24 3.42
C TRP A 48 7.42 11.57 2.89
N SER A 49 7.42 11.08 1.64
CA SER A 49 6.26 10.41 1.04
C SER A 49 5.84 9.14 1.77
N VAL A 50 6.77 8.40 2.39
CA VAL A 50 6.46 7.21 3.19
C VAL A 50 5.74 7.61 4.48
N LEU A 51 6.22 8.66 5.16
CA LEU A 51 5.54 9.20 6.35
C LEU A 51 4.13 9.71 6.01
N CYS A 52 3.95 10.35 4.85
CA CYS A 52 2.65 10.78 4.37
C CYS A 52 1.67 9.62 4.18
N VAL A 53 2.15 8.51 3.63
CA VAL A 53 1.34 7.32 3.37
C VAL A 53 0.96 6.61 4.67
N PHE A 54 1.85 6.59 5.66
CA PHE A 54 1.55 6.05 6.99
C PHE A 54 0.35 6.77 7.64
N GLU A 55 0.30 8.10 7.53
CA GLU A 55 -0.82 8.90 8.02
C GLU A 55 -2.14 8.67 7.25
N LEU A 56 -2.10 8.06 6.05
CA LEU A 56 -3.33 7.73 5.30
C LEU A 56 -4.15 6.61 5.96
N ARG A 57 -3.62 5.85 6.92
CA ARG A 57 -4.37 4.80 7.63
C ARG A 57 -5.62 5.33 8.35
N GLU A 58 -5.59 6.60 8.78
CA GLU A 58 -6.74 7.29 9.37
C GLU A 58 -7.83 7.63 8.33
N TYR A 59 -7.55 7.43 7.04
CA TYR A 59 -8.41 7.73 5.89
C TYR A 59 -8.52 6.52 4.95
N PRO A 60 -9.19 5.42 5.35
CA PRO A 60 -9.09 4.11 4.68
C PRO A 60 -9.51 4.12 3.21
N GLU A 61 -10.49 4.94 2.81
CA GLU A 61 -10.88 5.09 1.40
C GLU A 61 -9.80 5.78 0.53
N VAL A 62 -9.07 6.73 1.12
CA VAL A 62 -7.93 7.41 0.48
C VAL A 62 -6.75 6.45 0.41
N LEU A 63 -6.45 5.75 1.50
CA LEU A 63 -5.42 4.70 1.56
C LEU A 63 -5.67 3.60 0.52
N TRP A 64 -6.89 3.09 0.42
CA TRP A 64 -7.28 2.11 -0.59
C TRP A 64 -7.06 2.63 -2.02
N THR A 65 -7.40 3.90 -2.26
CA THR A 65 -7.17 4.56 -3.55
C THR A 65 -5.68 4.68 -3.85
N PHE A 66 -4.87 5.04 -2.85
CA PHE A 66 -3.41 5.11 -2.95
C PHE A 66 -2.81 3.75 -3.29
N ILE A 67 -3.08 2.70 -2.50
CA ILE A 67 -2.55 1.34 -2.68
C ILE A 67 -2.79 0.84 -4.11
N ARG A 68 -4.03 0.95 -4.60
CA ARG A 68 -4.38 0.50 -5.95
C ARG A 68 -3.62 1.23 -7.05
N LYS A 69 -3.49 2.56 -6.93
CA LYS A 69 -2.78 3.39 -7.91
C LYS A 69 -1.27 3.14 -7.86
N ALA A 70 -0.69 3.08 -6.66
CA ALA A 70 0.71 2.77 -6.45
C ALA A 70 1.07 1.39 -6.98
N LEU A 71 0.26 0.35 -6.70
CA LEU A 71 0.47 -0.99 -7.27
C LEU A 71 0.43 -0.97 -8.80
N THR A 72 -0.52 -0.25 -9.41
CA THR A 72 -0.58 -0.10 -10.88
C THR A 72 0.66 0.60 -11.44
N GLY A 73 1.17 1.60 -10.71
CA GLY A 73 2.35 2.38 -11.08
C GLY A 73 3.67 1.64 -10.87
N ALA A 74 3.74 0.74 -9.89
CA ALA A 74 4.97 0.08 -9.45
C ALA A 74 5.75 -0.57 -10.61
N THR A 75 7.06 -0.42 -10.57
CA THR A 75 8.00 -0.95 -11.54
C THR A 75 9.06 -1.84 -10.89
N THR A 76 9.19 -1.84 -9.57
CA THR A 76 10.17 -2.65 -8.84
C THR A 76 9.51 -3.54 -7.79
N ILE A 77 10.18 -4.63 -7.41
CA ILE A 77 9.75 -5.50 -6.31
C ILE A 77 9.75 -4.74 -4.99
N TRP A 78 10.78 -3.91 -4.76
CA TRP A 78 10.90 -3.09 -3.55
C TRP A 78 9.65 -2.22 -3.30
N GLN A 79 9.13 -1.54 -4.33
CA GLN A 79 7.88 -0.79 -4.20
C GLN A 79 6.71 -1.67 -3.76
N VAL A 80 6.63 -2.91 -4.24
CA VAL A 80 5.54 -3.82 -3.86
C VAL A 80 5.74 -4.37 -2.45
N VAL A 81 6.97 -4.63 -2.03
CA VAL A 81 7.31 -4.97 -0.63
C VAL A 81 6.86 -3.84 0.29
N MET A 82 7.25 -2.61 -0.01
CA MET A 82 6.90 -1.44 0.79
C MET A 82 5.39 -1.18 0.82
N LEU A 83 4.66 -1.48 -0.25
CA LEU A 83 3.19 -1.40 -0.24
C LEU A 83 2.55 -2.52 0.60
N ALA A 84 3.12 -3.73 0.56
CA ALA A 84 2.60 -4.89 1.28
C ALA A 84 2.81 -4.75 2.80
N ALA A 85 4.05 -4.53 3.23
CA ALA A 85 4.45 -4.47 4.64
C ALA A 85 4.12 -3.14 5.34
N GLY A 86 3.59 -2.16 4.60
CA GLY A 86 3.12 -0.89 5.15
C GLY A 86 1.63 -0.71 4.90
N PRO A 87 1.23 0.12 3.93
CA PRO A 87 -0.15 0.58 3.79
C PRO A 87 -1.18 -0.53 3.59
N LEU A 88 -0.83 -1.63 2.90
CA LEU A 88 -1.78 -2.74 2.73
C LEU A 88 -1.95 -3.56 4.01
N GLU A 89 -0.87 -3.78 4.77
CA GLU A 89 -0.93 -4.43 6.08
C GLU A 89 -1.71 -3.57 7.07
N ASP A 90 -1.43 -2.27 7.15
CA ASP A 90 -2.16 -1.32 8.01
C ASP A 90 -3.67 -1.33 7.68
N LEU A 91 -4.04 -1.32 6.39
CA LEU A 91 -5.43 -1.41 5.97
C LEU A 91 -6.10 -2.72 6.43
N VAL A 92 -5.41 -3.85 6.36
CA VAL A 92 -5.94 -5.15 6.78
C VAL A 92 -6.10 -5.20 8.29
N ALA A 93 -5.10 -4.74 9.04
CA ALA A 93 -5.10 -4.73 10.49
C ALA A 93 -6.21 -3.83 11.06
N GLU A 94 -6.33 -2.60 10.55
CA GLU A 94 -7.23 -1.60 11.13
C GLU A 94 -8.64 -1.62 10.51
N HIS A 95 -8.75 -1.91 9.22
CA HIS A 95 -9.99 -1.75 8.45
C HIS A 95 -10.40 -3.02 7.67
N GLY A 96 -9.72 -4.14 7.90
CA GLY A 96 -9.87 -5.35 7.09
C GLY A 96 -11.29 -5.89 7.04
N ALA A 97 -12.04 -5.81 8.15
CA ALA A 97 -13.44 -6.26 8.19
C ALA A 97 -14.35 -5.48 7.23
N GLU A 98 -14.13 -4.18 7.05
CA GLU A 98 -14.87 -3.33 6.11
C GLU A 98 -14.41 -3.55 4.66
N PHE A 99 -13.10 -3.80 4.46
CA PHE A 99 -12.49 -3.88 3.13
C PHE A 99 -12.42 -5.29 2.55
N ILE A 100 -12.72 -6.34 3.32
CA ILE A 100 -12.47 -7.73 2.91
C ILE A 100 -13.11 -8.12 1.57
N GLU A 101 -14.35 -7.69 1.29
CA GLU A 101 -14.99 -7.98 0.00
C GLU A 101 -14.29 -7.30 -1.17
N ARG A 102 -13.73 -6.10 -0.94
CA ARG A 102 -12.98 -5.34 -1.94
C ARG A 102 -11.60 -5.96 -2.17
N ILE A 103 -10.94 -6.41 -1.09
CA ILE A 103 -9.66 -7.13 -1.13
C ILE A 103 -9.80 -8.44 -1.91
N GLU A 104 -10.78 -9.27 -1.59
CA GLU A 104 -11.03 -10.54 -2.29
C GLU A 104 -11.34 -10.32 -3.77
N ARG A 105 -12.11 -9.29 -4.09
CA ARG A 105 -12.42 -8.93 -5.47
C ARG A 105 -11.16 -8.47 -6.20
N GLU A 106 -10.37 -7.59 -5.61
CA GLU A 106 -9.15 -7.07 -6.25
C GLU A 106 -8.11 -8.17 -6.46
N ALA A 107 -7.89 -9.03 -5.47
CA ALA A 107 -6.97 -10.18 -5.60
C ALA A 107 -7.39 -11.14 -6.72
N ARG A 108 -8.69 -11.29 -6.98
CA ARG A 108 -9.20 -12.11 -8.10
C ARG A 108 -8.94 -11.50 -9.47
N HIS A 109 -8.92 -10.18 -9.57
CA HIS A 109 -8.85 -9.46 -10.85
C HIS A 109 -7.49 -8.85 -11.16
N SER A 110 -6.62 -8.73 -10.16
CA SER A 110 -5.29 -8.17 -10.28
C SER A 110 -4.27 -9.16 -9.74
N ALA A 111 -3.52 -9.80 -10.66
CA ALA A 111 -2.41 -10.69 -10.29
C ALA A 111 -1.38 -9.96 -9.44
N ARG A 112 -1.18 -8.66 -9.69
CA ARG A 112 -0.27 -7.82 -8.92
C ARG A 112 -0.77 -7.55 -7.50
N PHE A 113 -2.07 -7.30 -7.32
CA PHE A 113 -2.65 -7.15 -5.99
C PHE A 113 -2.57 -8.47 -5.21
N CYS A 114 -2.91 -9.59 -5.85
CA CYS A 114 -2.79 -10.92 -5.27
C CYS A 114 -1.34 -11.22 -4.83
N PHE A 115 -0.36 -10.88 -5.68
CA PHE A 115 1.06 -10.97 -5.35
C PHE A 115 1.47 -10.07 -4.20
N ALA A 116 1.04 -8.80 -4.17
CA ALA A 116 1.32 -7.90 -3.05
C ALA A 116 0.75 -8.44 -1.72
N LEU A 117 -0.45 -9.02 -1.74
CA LEU A 117 -1.10 -9.61 -0.57
C LEU A 117 -0.31 -10.80 0.03
N THR A 118 0.62 -11.39 -0.72
CA THR A 118 1.53 -12.43 -0.19
C THR A 118 2.53 -11.90 0.83
N GLY A 119 2.87 -10.61 0.78
CA GLY A 119 3.79 -9.98 1.75
C GLY A 119 3.10 -9.32 2.95
N VAL A 120 1.78 -9.45 3.08
CA VAL A 120 1.04 -8.96 4.26
C VAL A 120 1.11 -10.00 5.37
N TRP A 121 1.40 -9.59 6.59
CA TRP A 121 1.44 -10.45 7.76
C TRP A 121 0.37 -10.07 8.79
N PRO A 122 -0.10 -11.03 9.59
CA PRO A 122 -0.98 -10.70 10.72
C PRO A 122 -0.15 -10.06 11.84
N GLN A 123 -0.63 -8.94 12.36
CA GLN A 123 -0.08 -8.18 13.47
C GLN A 123 -0.52 -8.72 14.85
N GLY A 124 -1.37 -9.74 14.89
CA GLY A 124 -1.62 -10.61 16.05
C GLY A 124 -2.97 -10.42 16.73
N GLU A 125 -3.67 -9.32 16.48
CA GLU A 125 -5.01 -9.05 17.05
C GLU A 125 -6.14 -9.26 16.03
N GLU A 126 -5.85 -9.74 14.82
CA GLU A 126 -6.87 -9.92 13.78
C GLU A 126 -7.86 -11.04 14.09
N ASP A 127 -9.12 -10.83 13.68
CA ASP A 127 -10.13 -11.89 13.66
C ASP A 127 -9.63 -13.08 12.80
N PRO A 128 -9.53 -14.30 13.35
CA PRO A 128 -9.13 -15.48 12.58
C PRO A 128 -9.98 -15.72 11.33
N THR A 129 -11.26 -15.31 11.37
CA THR A 129 -12.17 -15.39 10.22
C THR A 129 -11.76 -14.43 9.10
N LEU A 130 -11.36 -13.22 9.45
CA LEU A 130 -10.81 -12.25 8.50
C LEU A 130 -9.51 -12.80 7.90
N TRP A 131 -8.60 -13.28 8.75
CA TRP A 131 -7.31 -13.77 8.29
C TRP A 131 -7.43 -14.98 7.35
N ALA A 132 -8.30 -15.95 7.66
CA ALA A 132 -8.55 -17.07 6.76
C ALA A 132 -9.05 -16.64 5.37
N ARG A 133 -9.76 -15.51 5.27
CA ARG A 133 -10.19 -14.94 3.98
C ARG A 133 -9.03 -14.26 3.25
N ILE A 134 -8.14 -13.58 3.96
CA ILE A 134 -6.90 -13.01 3.39
C ILE A 134 -6.02 -14.14 2.83
N GLU A 135 -5.79 -15.20 3.59
CA GLU A 135 -5.03 -16.38 3.16
C GLU A 135 -5.63 -16.99 1.88
N LYS A 136 -6.95 -17.14 1.83
CA LYS A 136 -7.64 -17.63 0.64
C LYS A 136 -7.49 -16.67 -0.55
N ALA A 137 -7.53 -15.36 -0.33
CA ALA A 137 -7.43 -14.36 -1.39
C ALA A 137 -6.05 -14.36 -2.06
N ARG A 138 -4.98 -14.58 -1.30
CA ARG A 138 -3.59 -14.61 -1.81
C ARG A 138 -3.09 -15.99 -2.26
N ALA A 139 -3.84 -17.06 -1.97
CA ALA A 139 -3.40 -18.45 -2.16
C ALA A 139 -2.85 -18.75 -3.55
N ALA A 140 -3.44 -18.18 -4.61
CA ALA A 140 -3.02 -18.40 -5.99
C ALA A 140 -1.63 -17.84 -6.33
N ALA A 141 -1.09 -16.93 -5.52
CA ALA A 141 0.21 -16.30 -5.73
C ALA A 141 1.28 -16.78 -4.74
N MET A 142 0.94 -17.56 -3.71
CA MET A 142 1.88 -17.90 -2.61
C MET A 142 3.15 -18.60 -3.08
N ASP A 143 3.06 -19.53 -4.04
CA ASP A 143 4.23 -20.29 -4.55
C ASP A 143 5.23 -19.41 -5.31
N THR A 144 4.79 -18.23 -5.76
CA THR A 144 5.59 -17.25 -6.49
C THR A 144 5.46 -15.87 -5.85
N GLY A 145 5.18 -15.80 -4.55
CA GLY A 145 4.93 -14.55 -3.83
C GLY A 145 6.20 -13.76 -3.55
N LEU A 146 6.05 -12.66 -2.80
CA LEU A 146 7.14 -11.77 -2.40
C LEU A 146 8.25 -12.55 -1.66
N ASP A 147 7.89 -13.33 -0.63
CA ASP A 147 8.85 -14.09 0.17
C ASP A 147 9.51 -15.24 -0.61
N MET A 148 8.91 -15.65 -1.72
CA MET A 148 9.48 -16.67 -2.61
C MET A 148 10.40 -16.07 -3.68
N GLY A 149 10.59 -14.74 -3.69
CA GLY A 149 11.40 -14.05 -4.70
C GLY A 149 10.78 -14.10 -6.10
N GLY A 150 9.46 -14.24 -6.19
CA GLY A 150 8.76 -14.27 -7.47
C GLY A 150 8.87 -12.94 -8.23
N PRO A 151 8.82 -12.96 -9.58
CA PRO A 151 8.89 -11.74 -10.37
C PRO A 151 7.60 -10.93 -10.25
N LEU A 152 7.72 -9.61 -10.41
CA LEU A 152 6.59 -8.69 -10.39
C LEU A 152 5.60 -9.06 -11.51
N PRO A 153 4.33 -9.38 -11.19
CA PRO A 153 3.35 -9.66 -12.23
C PRO A 153 3.15 -8.49 -13.20
N PRO A 154 2.79 -8.75 -14.47
CA PRO A 154 2.47 -7.70 -15.43
C PRO A 154 1.31 -6.82 -14.95
N LYS A 155 1.25 -5.60 -15.50
CA LYS A 155 0.17 -4.64 -15.25
C LYS A 155 -1.17 -5.12 -15.81
#